data_AF-A0A931HM94-F1
#
_entry.id   AF-A0A931HM94-F1
#
_cell.length_a   1.000
_cell.length_b   1.000
_cell.length_c   1.000
_cell.angle_alpha   90.00
_cell.angle_beta   90.00
_cell.angle_gamma   90.00
#
_symmetry.space_group_name_H-M   'P 1'
#
loop_
_entity.id
_entity.type
_entity.pdbx_description
1 polymer ?
#
loop_
_entity_poly.entity_id
_entity_poly.type
_entity_poly.pdbx_seq_one_letter_code
_entity_poly.pdbx_strand_id
1 'polypeptide(L)'
;GGIVRDLLLDIHPPSSLSNWRYLGSALAASVLVFYLHTVVSKLNREILVLDALGMGLFATTGATIAIEAGAQPLAAALIGATSAIGGGILRDVLVNEVPLLLHRDLYAIPALLGSAVLVAARELGFGQNIALVLGTVLATGLRLLALWRGWSLPQARVPRED
;
A
#
# COMPACT_ATOMS: atom_id res chain seq x y z
N GLY A 1 5.60 -0.50 5.93
CA GLY A 1 4.15 -0.70 5.91
C GLY A 1 3.66 -1.30 7.21
N GLY A 2 3.62 -2.64 7.31
CA GLY A 2 3.10 -3.37 8.47
C GLY A 2 3.68 -2.94 9.83
N ILE A 3 4.99 -2.70 9.92
CA ILE A 3 5.60 -2.21 11.17
C ILE A 3 5.02 -0.85 11.59
N VAL A 4 4.88 0.10 10.65
CA VAL A 4 4.31 1.42 10.94
C VAL A 4 2.86 1.30 11.39
N ARG A 5 2.06 0.45 10.72
CA ARG A 5 0.69 0.13 11.13
C ARG A 5 0.66 -0.38 12.57
N ASP A 6 1.51 -1.33 12.89
CA ASP A 6 1.52 -1.97 14.22
C ASP A 6 1.91 -0.96 15.30
N LEU A 7 2.86 -0.05 15.04
CA LEU A 7 3.18 1.05 15.95
C LEU A 7 2.01 2.03 16.14
N LEU A 8 1.27 2.35 15.07
CA LEU A 8 0.09 3.22 15.16
C LEU A 8 -1.07 2.58 15.94
N LEU A 9 -1.10 1.25 16.01
CA LEU A 9 -2.10 0.47 16.73
C LEU A 9 -1.63 -0.01 18.11
N ASP A 10 -0.44 0.41 18.56
CA ASP A 10 0.18 -0.02 19.83
C ASP A 10 0.37 -1.56 19.93
N ILE A 11 0.62 -2.21 18.79
CA ILE A 11 0.86 -3.65 18.70
C ILE A 11 2.36 -3.94 18.86
N HIS A 12 2.73 -4.50 20.02
CA HIS A 12 4.10 -4.82 20.37
C HIS A 12 4.27 -6.30 20.79
N PRO A 13 5.25 -7.05 20.23
CA PRO A 13 6.13 -6.67 19.11
C PRO A 13 5.39 -6.62 17.76
N PRO A 14 5.89 -5.85 16.77
CA PRO A 14 5.27 -5.78 15.44
C PRO A 14 5.11 -7.17 14.79
N SER A 15 3.97 -7.42 14.18
CA SER A 15 3.57 -8.68 13.55
C SER A 15 4.54 -9.15 12.46
N SER A 16 5.13 -8.20 11.72
CA SER A 16 6.16 -8.49 10.70
C SER A 16 7.47 -9.03 11.29
N LEU A 17 7.74 -8.78 12.57
CA LEU A 17 8.94 -9.22 13.28
C LEU A 17 8.68 -10.41 14.20
N SER A 18 7.44 -10.60 14.66
CA SER A 18 7.08 -11.70 15.55
C SER A 18 7.05 -13.06 14.85
N ASN A 19 6.74 -13.10 13.55
CA ASN A 19 6.67 -14.34 12.78
C ASN A 19 7.80 -14.44 11.76
N TRP A 20 8.64 -15.47 11.91
CA TRP A 20 9.75 -15.76 11.00
C TRP A 20 9.34 -15.91 9.54
N ARG A 21 8.08 -16.29 9.26
CA ARG A 21 7.59 -16.48 7.89
C ARG A 21 7.57 -15.16 7.11
N TYR A 22 7.19 -14.05 7.75
CA TYR A 22 7.18 -12.74 7.10
C TYR A 22 8.61 -12.30 6.77
N LEU A 23 9.48 -12.31 7.77
CA LEU A 23 10.89 -11.96 7.59
C LEU A 23 11.59 -12.89 6.60
N GLY A 24 11.37 -14.20 6.71
CA GLY A 24 11.93 -15.22 5.83
C GLY A 24 11.46 -15.05 4.38
N SER A 25 10.18 -14.75 4.15
CA SER A 25 9.67 -14.48 2.79
C SER A 25 10.28 -13.22 2.18
N ALA A 26 10.45 -12.15 2.96
CA ALA A 26 11.04 -10.90 2.50
C ALA A 26 12.55 -11.06 2.18
N LEU A 27 13.29 -11.79 3.03
CA LEU A 27 14.70 -12.10 2.79
C LEU A 27 14.87 -13.02 1.58
N ALA A 28 14.07 -14.08 1.48
CA ALA A 28 14.11 -14.99 0.34
C ALA A 28 13.79 -14.27 -0.98
N ALA A 29 12.76 -13.42 -0.99
CA ALA A 29 12.41 -12.59 -2.16
C ALA A 29 13.56 -11.63 -2.53
N SER A 30 14.17 -10.98 -1.54
CA SER A 30 15.32 -10.07 -1.76
C SER A 30 16.52 -10.80 -2.37
N VAL A 31 16.88 -11.96 -1.83
CA VAL A 31 17.99 -12.79 -2.35
C VAL A 31 17.68 -13.28 -3.76
N LEU A 32 16.45 -13.74 -4.01
CA LEU A 32 16.02 -14.17 -5.33
C LEU A 32 16.12 -13.04 -6.37
N VAL A 33 15.60 -11.85 -6.02
CA VAL A 33 15.65 -10.66 -6.89
C VAL A 33 17.09 -10.22 -7.13
N PHE A 34 17.99 -10.31 -6.14
CA PHE A 34 19.40 -9.99 -6.29
C PHE A 34 20.08 -10.84 -7.39
N TYR A 35 19.86 -12.16 -7.36
CA TYR A 35 20.41 -13.05 -8.39
C TYR A 35 19.72 -12.88 -9.75
N LEU A 36 18.42 -12.59 -9.76
CA LEU A 36 17.64 -12.41 -10.98
C LEU A 36 17.60 -10.95 -11.47
N HIS A 37 18.42 -10.04 -10.94
CA HIS A 37 18.29 -8.59 -11.19
C HIS A 37 18.34 -8.24 -12.69
N THR A 38 19.11 -8.98 -13.50
CA THR A 38 19.22 -8.78 -14.95
C THR A 38 17.94 -9.12 -15.71
N VAL A 39 17.15 -10.06 -15.19
CA VAL A 39 15.83 -10.42 -15.72
C VAL A 39 14.80 -9.45 -15.20
N VAL A 40 14.80 -9.20 -13.89
CA VAL A 40 13.85 -8.31 -13.20
C VAL A 40 13.91 -6.89 -13.77
N SER A 41 15.09 -6.36 -14.09
CA SER A 41 15.24 -5.02 -14.69
C SER A 41 14.59 -4.86 -16.07
N LYS A 42 14.29 -5.98 -16.76
CA LYS A 42 13.55 -5.97 -18.04
C LYS A 42 12.03 -6.02 -17.83
N LEU A 43 11.57 -6.37 -16.62
CA LEU A 43 10.16 -6.59 -16.26
C LEU A 43 9.54 -5.37 -15.55
N ASN A 44 9.91 -4.15 -15.97
CA ASN A 44 9.46 -2.92 -15.31
C ASN A 44 7.93 -2.81 -15.26
N ARG A 45 7.22 -3.25 -16.32
CA ARG A 45 5.77 -3.18 -16.38
C ARG A 45 5.12 -4.17 -15.41
N GLU A 46 5.66 -5.37 -15.32
CA GLU A 46 5.18 -6.44 -14.46
C GLU A 46 5.41 -6.10 -12.99
N ILE A 47 6.56 -5.48 -12.66
CA ILE A 47 6.86 -4.97 -11.32
C ILE A 47 5.82 -3.93 -10.89
N LEU A 48 5.45 -3.01 -11.78
CA LEU A 48 4.41 -2.02 -11.49
C LEU A 48 3.03 -2.65 -11.25
N VAL A 49 2.71 -3.74 -11.96
CA VAL A 49 1.47 -4.50 -11.73
C VAL A 49 1.50 -5.22 -10.38
N LEU A 50 2.62 -5.87 -10.05
CA LEU A 50 2.81 -6.52 -8.74
C LEU A 50 2.79 -5.52 -7.60
N ASP A 51 3.35 -4.32 -7.79
CA ASP A 51 3.30 -3.21 -6.85
C ASP A 51 1.86 -2.72 -6.62
N ALA A 52 1.07 -2.55 -7.69
CA ALA A 52 -0.35 -2.21 -7.59
C ALA A 52 -1.17 -3.28 -6.87
N LEU A 53 -0.86 -4.57 -7.08
CA LEU A 53 -1.47 -5.68 -6.35
C LEU A 53 -1.09 -5.68 -4.87
N GLY A 54 0.21 -5.54 -4.58
CA GLY A 54 0.73 -5.46 -3.22
C GLY A 54 0.14 -4.28 -2.45
N MET A 55 0.05 -3.10 -3.08
CA MET A 55 -0.62 -1.92 -2.52
C MET A 55 -2.06 -2.22 -2.13
N GLY A 56 -2.87 -2.78 -3.04
CA GLY A 56 -4.28 -3.08 -2.76
C GLY A 56 -4.45 -4.08 -1.62
N LEU A 57 -3.63 -5.14 -1.60
CA LEU A 57 -3.63 -6.14 -0.55
C LEU A 57 -3.22 -5.55 0.81
N PHE A 58 -2.14 -4.76 0.86
CA PHE A 58 -1.69 -4.14 2.10
C PHE A 58 -2.68 -3.08 2.61
N ALA A 59 -3.37 -2.36 1.71
CA ALA A 59 -4.37 -1.37 2.10
C ALA A 59 -5.55 -2.02 2.82
N THR A 60 -6.08 -3.09 2.24
CA THR A 60 -7.25 -3.80 2.76
C THR A 60 -6.93 -4.65 3.98
N THR A 61 -5.83 -5.42 3.96
CA THR A 61 -5.40 -6.19 5.12
C THR A 61 -4.99 -5.29 6.28
N GLY A 62 -4.33 -4.16 6.00
CA GLY A 62 -4.00 -3.15 7.01
C GLY A 62 -5.24 -2.54 7.66
N ALA A 63 -6.25 -2.19 6.87
CA ALA A 63 -7.53 -1.69 7.39
C ALA A 63 -8.29 -2.76 8.19
N THR A 64 -8.26 -4.01 7.73
CA THR A 64 -8.87 -5.14 8.45
C THR A 64 -8.24 -5.32 9.83
N ILE A 65 -6.91 -5.32 9.91
CA ILE A 65 -6.19 -5.42 11.20
C ILE A 65 -6.49 -4.22 12.09
N ALA A 66 -6.64 -3.01 11.52
CA ALA A 66 -7.02 -1.83 12.30
C ALA A 66 -8.44 -1.94 12.88
N ILE A 67 -9.42 -2.45 12.10
CA ILE A 67 -10.77 -2.74 12.59
C ILE A 67 -10.71 -3.76 13.73
N GLU A 68 -9.97 -4.86 13.53
CA GLU A 68 -9.82 -5.93 14.53
C GLU A 68 -9.12 -5.44 15.81
N ALA A 69 -8.25 -4.44 15.71
CA ALA A 69 -7.62 -3.75 16.83
C ALA A 69 -8.52 -2.67 17.49
N GLY A 70 -9.78 -2.53 17.06
CA GLY A 70 -10.75 -1.59 17.65
C GLY A 70 -10.64 -0.14 17.15
N ALA A 71 -9.92 0.11 16.06
CA ALA A 71 -9.85 1.44 15.47
C ALA A 71 -11.21 1.86 14.87
N GLN A 72 -11.55 3.14 15.01
CA GLN A 72 -12.74 3.71 14.36
C GLN A 72 -12.64 3.60 12.82
N PRO A 73 -13.77 3.55 12.09
CA PRO A 73 -13.79 3.32 10.64
C PRO A 73 -12.86 4.23 9.83
N LEU A 74 -12.88 5.54 10.13
CA LEU A 74 -12.00 6.51 9.46
C LEU A 74 -10.52 6.23 9.74
N ALA A 75 -10.18 5.98 11.01
CA ALA A 75 -8.82 5.65 11.41
C ALA A 75 -8.36 4.34 10.77
N ALA A 76 -9.21 3.32 10.70
CA ALA A 76 -8.91 2.06 10.03
C ALA A 76 -8.61 2.24 8.53
N ALA A 77 -9.39 3.06 7.83
CA ALA A 77 -9.13 3.37 6.42
C ALA A 77 -7.78 4.06 6.22
N LEU A 78 -7.46 5.05 7.06
CA LEU A 78 -6.19 5.77 7.03
C LEU A 78 -5.00 4.85 7.36
N ILE A 79 -5.13 4.03 8.40
CA ILE A 79 -4.10 3.07 8.84
C ILE A 79 -3.87 1.99 7.77
N GLY A 80 -4.93 1.55 7.09
CA GLY A 80 -4.81 0.67 5.92
C GLY A 80 -3.99 1.33 4.81
N ALA A 81 -4.36 2.56 4.43
CA ALA A 81 -3.66 3.30 3.39
C ALA A 81 -2.17 3.52 3.74
N THR A 82 -1.86 3.92 4.98
CA THR A 82 -0.48 4.11 5.45
C THR A 82 0.31 2.80 5.47
N SER A 83 -0.34 1.67 5.79
CA SER A 83 0.29 0.35 5.70
C SER A 83 0.74 0.02 4.28
N ALA A 84 -0.11 0.30 3.28
CA ALA A 84 0.18 0.06 1.88
C ALA A 84 1.33 0.94 1.35
N ILE A 85 1.23 2.25 1.55
CA ILE A 85 2.21 3.19 0.99
C ILE A 85 3.52 3.23 1.81
N GLY A 86 3.46 2.95 3.11
CA GLY A 86 4.59 3.14 4.01
C GLY A 86 5.78 2.22 3.71
N GLY A 87 5.57 1.07 3.06
CA GLY A 87 6.67 0.24 2.56
C GLY A 87 7.41 0.90 1.39
N GLY A 88 6.66 1.42 0.42
CA GLY A 88 7.22 2.14 -0.74
C GLY A 88 7.93 3.42 -0.33
N ILE A 89 7.32 4.22 0.56
CA ILE A 89 7.96 5.44 1.09
C ILE A 89 9.29 5.12 1.75
N LEU A 90 9.34 4.09 2.61
CA LEU A 90 10.58 3.70 3.27
C LEU A 90 11.64 3.23 2.26
N ARG A 91 11.25 2.43 1.25
CA ARG A 91 12.13 2.01 0.16
C ARG A 91 12.74 3.23 -0.54
N ASP A 92 11.90 4.18 -0.94
CA ASP A 92 12.32 5.35 -1.72
C ASP A 92 13.26 6.25 -0.91
N VAL A 93 12.97 6.47 0.38
CA VAL A 93 13.85 7.23 1.28
C VAL A 93 15.20 6.54 1.47
N LEU A 94 15.23 5.21 1.64
CA LEU A 94 16.47 4.45 1.83
C LEU A 94 17.39 4.48 0.61
N VAL A 95 16.84 4.63 -0.59
CA VAL A 95 17.62 4.79 -1.83
C VAL A 95 17.88 6.27 -2.18
N ASN A 96 17.53 7.20 -1.28
CA ASN A 96 17.68 8.64 -1.46
C ASN A 96 16.93 9.20 -2.68
N GLU A 97 15.73 8.66 -2.96
CA GLU A 97 14.82 9.13 -4.00
C GLU A 97 13.60 9.81 -3.38
N VAL A 98 12.99 10.76 -4.11
CA VAL A 98 11.74 11.38 -3.67
C VAL A 98 10.64 10.30 -3.68
N PRO A 99 9.88 10.10 -2.58
CA PRO A 99 8.86 9.07 -2.55
C PRO A 99 7.84 9.19 -3.70
N LEU A 100 7.44 8.05 -4.28
CA LEU A 100 6.42 8.00 -5.33
C LEU A 100 5.08 8.60 -4.88
N LEU A 101 4.82 8.60 -3.57
CA LEU A 101 3.68 9.28 -2.96
C LEU A 101 3.61 10.77 -3.31
N LEU A 102 4.76 11.44 -3.35
CA LEU A 102 4.89 12.88 -3.59
C LEU A 102 5.00 13.20 -5.08
N HIS A 103 5.19 12.18 -5.91
CA HIS A 103 5.13 12.33 -7.35
C HIS A 103 3.69 12.57 -7.82
N ARG A 104 3.56 13.06 -9.06
CA ARG A 104 2.27 13.45 -9.64
C ARG A 104 1.26 12.30 -9.71
N ASP A 105 1.69 11.05 -9.59
CA ASP A 105 0.85 9.88 -9.80
C ASP A 105 -0.08 9.61 -8.63
N LEU A 106 -1.28 9.12 -8.93
CA LEU A 106 -2.28 8.69 -7.95
C LEU A 106 -1.83 7.41 -7.22
N TYR A 107 -0.85 7.50 -6.32
CA TYR A 107 -0.36 6.35 -5.53
C TYR A 107 -1.11 6.19 -4.22
N ALA A 108 -1.33 7.29 -3.48
CA ALA A 108 -2.04 7.28 -2.21
C ALA A 108 -3.55 7.05 -2.35
N ILE A 109 -4.15 7.65 -3.37
CA ILE A 109 -5.60 7.70 -3.55
C ILE A 109 -6.19 6.30 -3.77
N PRO A 110 -5.65 5.42 -4.65
CA PRO A 110 -6.17 4.07 -4.79
C PRO A 110 -6.08 3.26 -3.50
N ALA A 111 -4.98 3.39 -2.74
CA ALA A 111 -4.81 2.72 -1.46
C ALA A 111 -5.87 3.16 -0.44
N LEU A 112 -6.11 4.48 -0.34
CA LEU A 112 -7.13 5.04 0.54
C LEU A 112 -8.55 4.65 0.14
N LEU A 113 -8.86 4.67 -1.16
CA LEU A 113 -10.18 4.26 -1.65
C LEU A 113 -10.43 2.77 -1.43
N GLY A 114 -9.44 1.90 -1.64
CA GLY A 114 -9.58 0.47 -1.38
C GLY A 114 -9.77 0.15 0.10
N SER A 115 -9.01 0.79 0.99
CA SER A 115 -9.21 0.62 2.43
C SER A 115 -10.57 1.19 2.89
N ALA A 116 -10.98 2.35 2.37
CA ALA A 116 -12.29 2.94 2.67
C ALA A 116 -13.45 2.05 2.20
N VAL A 117 -13.36 1.45 1.00
CA VAL A 117 -14.38 0.53 0.49
C VAL A 117 -14.44 -0.75 1.30
N LEU A 118 -13.30 -1.28 1.73
CA LEU A 118 -13.29 -2.41 2.66
C LEU A 118 -14.02 -2.07 3.95
N VAL A 119 -13.69 -0.93 4.57
CA VAL A 119 -14.30 -0.48 5.82
C VAL A 119 -15.81 -0.28 5.63
N ALA A 120 -16.24 0.41 4.58
CA ALA A 120 -17.65 0.63 4.28
C ALA A 120 -18.40 -0.70 4.04
N ALA A 121 -17.80 -1.66 3.33
CA ALA A 121 -18.40 -2.97 3.13
C ALA A 121 -18.56 -3.73 4.46
N ARG A 122 -17.60 -3.60 5.38
CA ARG A 122 -17.69 -4.18 6.73
C ARG A 122 -18.81 -3.55 7.56
N GLU A 123 -18.96 -2.22 7.50
CA GLU A 123 -20.05 -1.50 8.17
C GLU A 123 -21.44 -1.87 7.61
N LEU A 124 -21.53 -2.15 6.31
CA LEU A 124 -22.76 -2.62 5.66
C LEU A 124 -23.08 -4.10 5.92
N GLY A 125 -22.26 -4.80 6.73
CA GLY A 125 -22.48 -6.20 7.10
C GLY A 125 -22.02 -7.23 6.05
N PHE A 126 -21.23 -6.83 5.05
CA PHE A 126 -20.63 -7.81 4.14
C PHE A 126 -19.54 -8.63 4.86
N GLY A 127 -19.42 -9.91 4.47
CA GLY A 127 -18.38 -10.79 5.00
C GLY A 127 -16.96 -10.30 4.69
N GLN A 128 -16.02 -10.59 5.59
CA GLN A 128 -14.61 -10.17 5.50
C GLN A 128 -13.97 -10.49 4.14
N ASN A 129 -14.20 -11.70 3.63
CA ASN A 129 -13.62 -12.14 2.36
C ASN A 129 -14.12 -11.30 1.18
N ILE A 130 -15.41 -10.94 1.17
CA ILE A 130 -16.00 -10.12 0.12
C ILE A 130 -15.45 -8.69 0.21
N ALA A 131 -15.39 -8.12 1.41
CA ALA A 131 -14.85 -6.79 1.65
C ALA A 131 -13.36 -6.70 1.24
N LEU A 132 -12.55 -7.72 1.56
CA LEU A 132 -11.15 -7.85 1.15
C LEU A 132 -11.00 -7.88 -0.37
N VAL A 133 -11.76 -8.73 -1.06
CA VAL A 133 -11.69 -8.85 -2.52
C VAL A 133 -12.14 -7.56 -3.18
N LEU A 134 -13.27 -6.98 -2.77
CA LEU A 134 -13.80 -5.73 -3.33
C LEU A 134 -12.82 -4.57 -3.17
N GLY A 135 -12.33 -4.34 -1.95
CA GLY A 135 -11.39 -3.25 -1.68
C GLY A 135 -10.06 -3.43 -2.43
N THR A 136 -9.54 -4.65 -2.50
CA THR A 136 -8.27 -4.95 -3.17
C THR A 136 -8.39 -4.77 -4.68
N VAL A 137 -9.43 -5.37 -5.29
CA VAL A 137 -9.69 -5.24 -6.73
C VAL A 137 -9.90 -3.78 -7.11
N LEU A 138 -10.61 -3.01 -6.28
CA LEU A 138 -10.79 -1.58 -6.52
C LEU A 138 -9.47 -0.81 -6.44
N ALA A 139 -8.69 -0.96 -5.36
CA ALA A 139 -7.41 -0.26 -5.20
C ALA A 139 -6.44 -0.61 -6.34
N THR A 140 -6.25 -1.90 -6.61
CA THR A 140 -5.36 -2.34 -7.68
C THR A 140 -5.88 -1.88 -9.03
N GLY A 141 -7.17 -2.03 -9.31
CA GLY A 141 -7.78 -1.62 -10.57
C GLY A 141 -7.63 -0.11 -10.82
N LEU A 142 -7.91 0.71 -9.81
CA LEU A 142 -7.70 2.16 -9.88
C LEU A 142 -6.23 2.52 -10.09
N ARG A 143 -5.30 1.82 -9.43
CA ARG A 143 -3.87 2.05 -9.62
C ARG A 143 -3.41 1.68 -11.03
N LEU A 144 -3.83 0.53 -11.55
CA LEU A 144 -3.52 0.10 -12.91
C LEU A 144 -4.12 1.05 -13.94
N LEU A 145 -5.34 1.53 -13.71
CA LEU A 145 -6.01 2.51 -14.57
C LEU A 145 -5.26 3.84 -14.58
N ALA A 146 -4.82 4.31 -13.42
CA ALA A 146 -4.03 5.54 -13.30
C ALA A 146 -2.69 5.43 -14.03
N LEU A 147 -2.00 4.29 -13.90
CA LEU A 147 -0.76 4.01 -14.62
C LEU A 147 -0.98 3.93 -16.14
N TRP A 148 -2.06 3.27 -16.58
CA TRP A 148 -2.37 3.12 -18.00
C TRP A 148 -2.77 4.44 -18.66
N ARG A 149 -3.48 5.32 -17.95
CA ARG A 149 -3.94 6.63 -18.46
C ARG A 149 -2.98 7.78 -18.17
N GLY A 150 -1.90 7.56 -17.44
CA GLY A 150 -0.99 8.63 -17.03
C GLY A 150 -1.65 9.69 -16.14
N TRP A 151 -2.60 9.28 -15.28
CA TRP A 151 -3.32 10.20 -14.42
C TRP A 151 -2.39 10.86 -13.40
N SER A 152 -2.36 12.19 -13.44
CA SER A 152 -1.58 13.03 -12.52
C SER A 152 -2.47 13.97 -11.72
N LEU A 153 -2.13 14.20 -10.45
CA LEU A 153 -2.79 15.18 -9.59
C LEU A 153 -2.46 16.61 -10.05
N PRO A 154 -3.44 17.54 -10.03
CA PRO A 154 -3.22 18.94 -10.37
C PRO A 154 -2.29 19.62 -9.36
N GLN A 155 -1.34 20.42 -9.84
CA GLN A 155 -0.39 21.14 -8.98
C GLN A 155 -0.91 22.54 -8.63
N ALA A 156 -0.77 22.91 -7.35
CA ALA A 156 -0.84 24.30 -6.94
C ALA A 156 0.37 25.04 -7.55
N ARG A 157 0.12 25.89 -8.55
CA ARG A 157 1.16 26.80 -9.07
C ARG A 157 1.40 27.86 -8.02
N VAL A 158 2.56 27.80 -7.36
CA VAL A 158 3.04 28.92 -6.54
C VAL A 158 3.45 30.04 -7.52
N PRO A 159 2.85 31.24 -7.47
CA PRO A 159 3.32 32.37 -8.26
C PRO A 159 4.79 32.63 -7.94
N ARG A 160 5.62 32.86 -8.95
CA ARG A 160 6.98 33.37 -8.72
C ARG A 160 6.83 34.78 -8.15
N GLU A 161 7.43 35.02 -6.99
CA GLU A 161 7.74 36.39 -6.56
C GLU A 161 8.89 36.86 -7.45
N ASP A 162 8.56 37.74 -8.40
CA ASP A 162 9.51 38.46 -9.26
C ASP A 162 10.05 39.70 -8.54
#